data_AF-A0A1I6XUW7-F1
#
_entry.id   AF-A0A1I6XUW7-F1
#
_cell.length_a   1.000
_cell.length_b   1.000
_cell.length_c   1.000
_cell.angle_alpha   90.00
_cell.angle_beta   90.00
_cell.angle_gamma   90.00
#
_symmetry.space_group_name_H-M   'P 1'
#
loop_
_entity.id
_entity.type
_entity.pdbx_description
1 polymer ?
#
loop_
_entity_poly.entity_id
_entity_poly.type
_entity_poly.pdbx_seq_one_letter_code
_entity_poly.pdbx_strand_id
1 'polypeptide(L)'
;MNRTLSIPLILLWTYTGLDKLIRWEASRNAFRNQTFPIELAEVLAYAVPVVELLIALLLLFSVTRWWGYLGSVLLLTVFTTYVGLIWVGAFPRVPCNCAGILESLGWMEHFVLNMICIVIAVLGIRLEELIRLKDLKIEKLED
;
A
#
# COMPACT_ATOMS: atom_id res chain seq x y z
N MET A 1 13.04 11.63 16.09
CA MET A 1 12.68 10.71 14.99
C MET A 1 11.22 10.95 14.60
N ASN A 2 10.98 11.87 13.66
CA ASN A 2 9.61 12.27 13.29
C ASN A 2 8.92 11.14 12.52
N ARG A 3 8.00 10.43 13.18
CA ARG A 3 7.19 9.33 12.60
C ARG A 3 6.04 9.83 11.73
N THR A 4 5.91 11.14 11.55
CA THR A 4 4.73 11.81 10.96
C THR A 4 4.35 11.24 9.60
N LEU A 5 5.32 10.91 8.74
CA LEU A 5 5.08 10.36 7.40
C LEU A 5 4.64 8.89 7.41
N SER A 6 5.05 8.10 8.41
CA SER A 6 4.70 6.68 8.50
C SER A 6 3.29 6.44 9.01
N ILE A 7 2.77 7.32 9.88
CA ILE A 7 1.46 7.16 10.52
C ILE A 7 0.32 6.97 9.50
N PRO A 8 0.13 7.83 8.47
CA PRO A 8 -0.97 7.66 7.53
C PRO A 8 -0.88 6.33 6.75
N LEU A 9 0.33 5.89 6.40
CA LEU A 9 0.54 4.62 5.72
C LEU A 9 0.28 3.43 6.64
N ILE A 10 0.73 3.48 7.90
CA ILE A 10 0.43 2.44 8.90
C ILE A 10 -1.07 2.28 9.05
N LEU A 11 -1.81 3.39 9.19
CA LEU A 11 -3.27 3.35 9.33
C LEU A 11 -3.92 2.78 8.07
N LEU A 12 -3.52 3.22 6.89
CA LEU A 12 -4.04 2.72 5.62
C LEU A 12 -3.84 1.21 5.47
N TRP A 13 -2.61 0.73 5.64
CA TRP A 13 -2.26 -0.67 5.44
C TRP A 13 -2.86 -1.59 6.51
N THR A 14 -2.89 -1.13 7.77
CA THR A 14 -3.54 -1.87 8.86
C THR A 14 -5.03 -1.97 8.61
N TYR A 15 -5.68 -0.85 8.28
CA TYR A 15 -7.11 -0.82 8.00
C TYR A 15 -7.47 -1.73 6.82
N THR A 16 -6.85 -1.51 5.65
CA THR A 16 -7.17 -2.25 4.42
C THR A 16 -6.84 -3.74 4.51
N GLY A 17 -5.76 -4.11 5.20
CA GLY A 17 -5.37 -5.52 5.41
C GLY A 17 -6.28 -6.24 6.40
N LEU A 18 -6.56 -5.63 7.55
CA LEU A 18 -7.46 -6.23 8.55
C LEU A 18 -8.88 -6.33 8.03
N ASP A 19 -9.37 -5.31 7.33
CA ASP A 19 -10.71 -5.27 6.76
C ASP A 19 -10.96 -6.46 5.81
N LYS A 20 -9.97 -6.80 4.98
CA LYS A 20 -10.02 -7.96 4.08
C LYS A 20 -10.04 -9.30 4.79
N LEU A 21 -9.36 -9.41 5.94
CA LEU A 21 -9.37 -10.63 6.75
C LEU A 21 -10.66 -10.77 7.56
N ILE A 22 -11.16 -9.68 8.15
CA ILE A 22 -12.39 -9.67 8.94
C ILE A 22 -13.61 -9.96 8.04
N ARG A 23 -13.66 -9.36 6.85
CA ARG A 23 -14.74 -9.55 5.86
C ARG A 23 -14.34 -10.50 4.75
N TRP A 24 -13.73 -11.61 5.12
CA TRP A 24 -13.11 -12.58 4.21
C TRP A 24 -13.98 -12.93 2.99
N GLU A 25 -15.23 -13.33 3.20
CA GLU A 25 -16.11 -13.78 2.13
C GLU A 25 -16.44 -12.65 1.13
N ALA A 26 -16.72 -11.45 1.64
CA ALA A 26 -16.99 -10.28 0.81
C ALA A 26 -15.76 -9.86 0.01
N SER A 27 -14.59 -9.79 0.67
CA SER A 27 -13.33 -9.42 0.03
C SER A 27 -12.89 -10.44 -1.01
N ARG A 28 -12.99 -11.74 -0.72
CA ARG A 28 -12.70 -12.81 -1.68
C ARG A 28 -13.63 -12.73 -2.89
N ASN A 29 -14.93 -12.53 -2.69
CA ASN A 29 -15.87 -12.34 -3.80
C ASN A 29 -15.55 -11.07 -4.63
N ALA A 30 -15.10 -9.99 -3.98
CA ALA A 30 -14.64 -8.79 -4.68
C ALA A 30 -13.39 -9.04 -5.55
N PHE A 31 -12.45 -9.87 -5.09
CA PHE A 31 -11.31 -10.33 -5.91
C PHE A 31 -11.79 -11.18 -7.10
N ARG A 32 -12.70 -12.13 -6.88
CA ARG A 32 -13.25 -12.98 -7.95
C ARG A 32 -14.01 -12.18 -9.02
N ASN A 33 -14.58 -11.05 -8.64
CA ASN A 33 -15.31 -10.17 -9.56
C ASN A 33 -14.39 -9.20 -10.34
N GLN A 34 -13.07 -9.23 -10.14
CA GLN A 34 -12.13 -8.45 -10.93
C GLN A 34 -11.95 -9.00 -12.36
N THR A 35 -11.24 -8.27 -13.21
CA THR A 35 -11.07 -8.59 -14.64
C THR A 35 -10.01 -9.66 -14.91
N PHE A 36 -9.31 -10.14 -13.88
CA PHE A 36 -8.30 -11.20 -13.98
C PHE A 36 -8.87 -12.61 -13.79
N PRO A 37 -8.11 -13.67 -14.18
CA PRO A 37 -8.54 -15.06 -14.01
C PRO A 37 -8.84 -15.43 -12.56
N ILE A 38 -9.75 -16.39 -12.36
CA ILE A 38 -10.22 -16.81 -11.04
C ILE A 38 -9.09 -17.39 -10.17
N GLU A 39 -8.13 -18.06 -10.79
CA GLU A 39 -6.97 -18.65 -10.12
C GLU A 39 -6.08 -17.56 -9.52
N LEU A 40 -5.88 -16.47 -10.26
CA LEU A 40 -5.15 -15.30 -9.77
C LEU A 40 -5.94 -14.58 -8.67
N ALA A 41 -7.27 -14.51 -8.80
CA ALA A 41 -8.12 -13.92 -7.79
C ALA A 41 -8.02 -14.62 -6.44
N GLU A 42 -7.98 -15.96 -6.43
CA GLU A 42 -7.79 -16.73 -5.20
C GLU A 42 -6.44 -16.42 -4.55
N VAL A 43 -5.36 -16.43 -5.34
CA VAL A 43 -4.01 -16.13 -4.81
C VAL A 43 -3.95 -14.72 -4.24
N LEU A 44 -4.48 -13.73 -4.95
CA LEU A 44 -4.46 -12.33 -4.51
C LEU A 44 -5.32 -12.10 -3.26
N ALA A 45 -6.45 -12.80 -3.12
CA ALA A 45 -7.30 -12.69 -1.94
C ALA A 45 -6.56 -13.02 -0.63
N TYR A 46 -5.58 -13.93 -0.67
CA TYR A 46 -4.69 -14.21 0.48
C TYR A 46 -3.45 -13.33 0.48
N ALA A 47 -2.77 -13.18 -0.66
CA ALA A 47 -1.47 -12.52 -0.74
C ALA A 47 -1.56 -11.03 -0.42
N VAL A 48 -2.57 -10.33 -0.93
CA VAL A 48 -2.73 -8.89 -0.72
C VAL A 48 -2.85 -8.52 0.76
N PRO A 49 -3.82 -9.03 1.54
CA PRO A 49 -3.94 -8.64 2.95
C PRO A 49 -2.70 -9.01 3.78
N VAL A 50 -2.03 -10.12 3.47
CA VAL A 50 -0.78 -10.50 4.15
C VAL A 50 0.32 -9.47 3.89
N VAL A 51 0.50 -9.06 2.63
CA VAL A 51 1.52 -8.05 2.27
C VAL A 51 1.17 -6.68 2.87
N GLU A 52 -0.10 -6.29 2.86
CA GLU A 52 -0.55 -5.02 3.47
C GLU A 52 -0.19 -4.98 4.97
N LEU A 53 -0.53 -6.03 5.73
CA LEU A 53 -0.20 -6.10 7.16
C LEU A 53 1.31 -6.19 7.43
N LEU A 54 2.04 -6.91 6.57
CA LEU A 54 3.50 -6.96 6.66
C LEU A 54 4.12 -5.56 6.47
N ILE A 55 3.65 -4.78 5.49
CA ILE A 55 4.10 -3.41 5.27
C ILE A 55 3.79 -2.53 6.49
N ALA A 56 2.58 -2.65 7.08
CA ALA A 56 2.22 -1.93 8.30
C ALA A 56 3.19 -2.23 9.46
N LEU A 57 3.55 -3.51 9.65
CA LEU A 57 4.52 -3.93 10.66
C LEU A 57 5.92 -3.38 10.37
N LEU A 58 6.39 -3.42 9.12
CA LEU A 58 7.69 -2.87 8.74
C LEU A 58 7.79 -1.37 9.00
N LEU A 59 6.72 -0.61 8.80
CA LEU A 59 6.66 0.83 9.04
C LEU A 59 6.70 1.19 10.55
N LEU A 60 6.27 0.28 11.42
CA LEU A 60 6.17 0.51 12.86
C LEU A 60 7.56 0.65 13.52
N PHE A 61 8.52 -0.19 13.14
CA PHE A 61 9.86 -0.20 13.71
C PHE A 61 10.82 0.66 12.89
N SER A 62 11.65 1.48 13.56
CA SER A 62 12.60 2.40 12.90
C SER A 62 13.62 1.67 12.03
N VAL A 63 14.11 0.52 12.48
CA VAL A 63 15.13 -0.26 11.78
C VAL A 63 14.62 -0.76 10.42
N THR A 64 13.35 -1.15 10.34
CA THR A 64 12.71 -1.70 9.14
C THR A 64 11.93 -0.68 8.33
N ARG A 65 11.79 0.56 8.82
CA ARG A 65 10.87 1.54 8.24
C ARG A 65 11.16 1.86 6.78
N TRP A 66 12.44 1.93 6.40
CA TRP A 66 12.85 2.12 5.02
C TRP A 66 12.25 1.05 4.09
N TRP A 67 12.28 -0.22 4.51
CA TRP A 67 11.67 -1.33 3.78
C TRP A 67 10.15 -1.23 3.74
N GLY A 68 9.52 -0.74 4.82
CA GLY A 68 8.09 -0.46 4.84
C GLY A 68 7.68 0.62 3.84
N TYR A 69 8.45 1.70 3.72
CA TYR A 69 8.18 2.73 2.70
C TYR A 69 8.42 2.20 1.28
N LEU A 70 9.50 1.44 1.05
CA LEU A 70 9.75 0.83 -0.26
C LEU A 70 8.61 -0.13 -0.66
N GLY A 71 8.19 -1.00 0.25
CA GLY A 71 7.05 -1.90 0.04
C GLY A 71 5.76 -1.14 -0.25
N SER A 72 5.53 0.00 0.44
CA SER A 72 4.39 0.88 0.18
C SER A 72 4.42 1.44 -1.25
N VAL A 73 5.56 1.96 -1.70
CA VAL A 73 5.72 2.48 -3.07
C VAL A 73 5.41 1.39 -4.09
N LEU A 74 6.04 0.22 -3.96
CA LEU A 74 5.86 -0.88 -4.91
C LEU A 74 4.41 -1.35 -5.00
N LEU A 75 3.76 -1.59 -3.86
CA LEU A 75 2.38 -2.08 -3.84
C LEU A 75 1.39 -1.01 -4.32
N LEU A 76 1.56 0.26 -3.89
CA LEU A 76 0.72 1.35 -4.37
C LEU A 76 0.90 1.60 -5.87
N THR A 77 2.10 1.44 -6.43
CA THR A 77 2.29 1.54 -7.89
C THR A 77 1.49 0.47 -8.61
N VAL A 78 1.53 -0.79 -8.17
CA VAL A 78 0.71 -1.87 -8.76
C VAL A 78 -0.78 -1.54 -8.68
N PHE A 79 -1.27 -1.12 -7.51
CA PHE A 79 -2.68 -0.74 -7.33
C PHE A 79 -3.07 0.46 -8.18
N THR A 80 -2.24 1.49 -8.23
CA THR A 80 -2.47 2.70 -9.05
C THR A 80 -2.52 2.37 -10.53
N THR A 81 -1.62 1.53 -11.02
CA THR A 81 -1.64 1.08 -12.43
C THR A 81 -2.93 0.34 -12.74
N TYR A 82 -3.35 -0.60 -11.89
CA TYR A 82 -4.59 -1.34 -12.09
C TYR A 82 -5.83 -0.43 -12.06
N VAL A 83 -5.95 0.43 -11.05
CA VAL A 83 -7.03 1.42 -10.93
C VAL A 83 -7.04 2.38 -12.14
N GLY A 84 -5.88 2.84 -12.59
CA GLY A 84 -5.76 3.72 -13.75
C GLY A 84 -6.23 3.06 -15.05
N LEU A 85 -5.91 1.78 -15.26
CA LEU A 85 -6.41 1.01 -16.41
C LEU A 85 -7.93 0.86 -16.39
N ILE A 86 -8.53 0.63 -15.21
CA ILE A 86 -9.99 0.61 -15.06
C ILE A 86 -10.58 1.98 -15.38
N TRP A 87 -10.00 3.05 -14.83
CA TRP A 87 -10.50 4.41 -15.00
C TRP A 87 -10.49 4.88 -16.46
N VAL A 88 -9.45 4.53 -17.22
CA VAL A 88 -9.34 4.85 -18.66
C VAL A 88 -10.21 3.93 -19.54
N GLY A 89 -10.87 2.93 -18.96
CA GLY A 89 -11.77 2.04 -19.69
C GLY A 89 -11.04 0.97 -20.52
N ALA A 90 -9.85 0.54 -20.08
CA ALA A 90 -9.08 -0.49 -20.78
C ALA A 90 -9.71 -1.90 -20.73
N PHE A 91 -10.73 -2.10 -19.90
CA PHE A 91 -11.40 -3.38 -19.69
C PHE A 91 -12.83 -3.40 -20.22
N PRO A 92 -13.35 -4.57 -20.66
CA PRO A 92 -14.70 -4.70 -21.22
C PRO A 92 -15.82 -4.50 -20.19
N ARG A 93 -15.50 -4.51 -18.89
CA ARG A 93 -16.43 -4.26 -17.79
C ARG A 93 -15.71 -3.56 -16.64
N VAL A 94 -16.46 -2.75 -15.89
CA VAL A 94 -15.97 -2.11 -14.66
C VAL A 94 -16.21 -3.09 -13.50
N PRO A 95 -15.15 -3.56 -12.79
CA PRO A 95 -15.32 -4.47 -11.67
C PRO A 95 -15.88 -3.75 -10.42
N CYS A 96 -16.27 -4.50 -9.39
CA CYS A 96 -16.57 -3.89 -8.08
C CYS A 96 -15.28 -3.51 -7.36
N ASN A 97 -15.38 -2.61 -6.39
CA ASN A 97 -14.22 -2.10 -5.67
C ASN A 97 -13.91 -2.99 -4.45
N CYS A 98 -12.65 -3.41 -4.29
CA CYS A 98 -12.25 -4.38 -3.26
C CYS A 98 -11.68 -3.73 -1.98
N ALA A 99 -11.92 -2.42 -1.79
CA ALA A 99 -11.29 -1.60 -0.75
C ALA A 99 -12.11 -1.44 0.55
N GLY A 100 -13.07 -2.32 0.82
CA GLY A 100 -13.81 -2.31 2.08
C GLY A 100 -14.71 -1.09 2.24
N ILE A 101 -14.60 -0.29 3.32
CA ILE A 101 -15.43 0.93 3.49
C ILE A 101 -15.08 1.99 2.43
N LEU A 102 -13.89 1.90 1.84
CA LEU A 102 -13.48 2.71 0.70
C LEU A 102 -14.12 2.24 -0.62
N GLU A 103 -14.95 1.20 -0.62
CA GLU A 103 -15.74 0.79 -1.79
C GLU A 103 -16.66 1.93 -2.30
N SER A 104 -17.04 2.85 -1.42
CA SER A 104 -17.84 4.04 -1.77
C SER A 104 -17.08 5.10 -2.57
N LEU A 105 -15.75 5.04 -2.62
CA LEU A 105 -14.95 5.94 -3.45
C LEU A 105 -14.98 5.48 -4.92
N GLY A 106 -15.15 6.43 -5.83
CA GLY A 106 -14.97 6.19 -7.26
C GLY A 106 -13.52 5.87 -7.62
N TRP A 107 -13.31 5.37 -8.84
CA TRP A 107 -11.99 4.96 -9.32
C TRP A 107 -11.00 6.13 -9.40
N MET A 108 -11.49 7.34 -9.70
CA MET A 108 -10.66 8.54 -9.74
C MET A 108 -10.17 8.91 -8.32
N GLU A 109 -11.05 8.85 -7.33
CA GLU A 109 -10.72 9.16 -5.93
C GLU A 109 -9.70 8.16 -5.39
N HIS A 110 -9.85 6.86 -5.70
CA HIS A 110 -8.86 5.84 -5.37
C HIS A 110 -7.50 6.09 -6.01
N PHE A 111 -7.50 6.48 -7.29
CA PHE A 111 -6.26 6.81 -8.00
C PHE A 111 -5.53 7.97 -7.31
N VAL A 112 -6.25 9.04 -6.98
CA VAL A 112 -5.70 10.22 -6.30
C VAL A 112 -5.19 9.86 -4.90
N LEU A 113 -5.95 9.07 -4.12
CA LEU A 113 -5.52 8.61 -2.80
C LEU A 113 -4.19 7.83 -2.90
N ASN A 114 -4.10 6.88 -3.83
CA ASN A 114 -2.88 6.10 -4.00
C ASN A 114 -1.69 6.97 -4.40
N MET A 115 -1.90 7.95 -5.29
CA MET A 115 -0.84 8.89 -5.70
C MET A 115 -0.33 9.73 -4.52
N ILE A 116 -1.23 10.22 -3.65
CA ILE A 116 -0.84 10.93 -2.43
C ILE A 116 -0.01 10.02 -1.51
N CYS A 117 -0.46 8.77 -1.31
CA CYS A 117 0.26 7.80 -0.49
C CYS A 117 1.65 7.44 -1.07
N ILE A 118 1.79 7.35 -2.40
CA ILE A 118 3.08 7.15 -3.07
C ILE A 118 4.03 8.32 -2.76
N VAL A 119 3.55 9.56 -2.88
CA VAL A 119 4.37 10.74 -2.57
C VAL A 119 4.83 10.71 -1.11
N ILE A 120 3.93 10.41 -0.16
CA ILE A 120 4.29 10.27 1.26
C ILE A 120 5.35 9.19 1.45
N ALA A 121 5.20 8.03 0.80
CA ALA A 121 6.14 6.93 0.93
C ALA A 121 7.53 7.28 0.35
N VAL A 122 7.58 7.95 -0.81
CA VAL A 122 8.84 8.42 -1.40
C VAL A 122 9.55 9.45 -0.51
N LEU A 123 8.81 10.41 0.06
CA LEU A 123 9.37 11.36 1.03
C LEU A 123 9.87 10.64 2.29
N GLY A 124 9.17 9.60 2.73
CA GLY A 124 9.58 8.73 3.82
C GLY A 124 10.92 8.03 3.57
N ILE A 125 11.13 7.48 2.37
CA ILE A 125 12.40 6.86 1.95
C ILE A 125 13.54 7.87 2.04
N ARG A 126 13.37 9.06 1.44
CA ARG A 126 14.41 10.10 1.43
C ARG A 126 14.77 10.58 2.82
N LEU A 127 13.78 10.72 3.70
CA LEU A 127 14.02 11.10 5.09
C LEU A 127 14.83 10.03 5.84
N GLU A 128 14.51 8.75 5.67
CA GLU A 128 15.25 7.64 6.30
C GLU A 128 16.69 7.54 5.76
N GLU A 129 16.91 7.80 4.47
CA GLU A 129 18.26 7.87 3.88
C GLU A 129 19.08 9.02 4.46
N LEU A 130 18.48 10.22 4.59
CA LEU A 130 19.14 11.39 5.18
C LEU A 130 19.53 11.15 6.64
N ILE A 131 18.67 10.47 7.42
CA ILE A 131 18.97 10.09 8.81
C ILE A 131 20.16 9.12 8.83
N ARG A 132 20.12 8.04 8.04
CA ARG A 132 21.23 7.07 7.96
C ARG A 132 22.56 7.72 7.56
N LEU A 133 22.54 8.64 6.59
CA LEU A 133 23.74 9.36 6.16
C LEU A 133 24.28 10.29 7.26
N LYS A 134 23.40 10.88 8.07
CA LYS A 134 23.80 11.72 9.20
C LYS A 134 24.48 10.86 10.28
N ASP A 135 23.91 9.71 10.61
CA ASP A 135 24.46 8.80 11.61
C ASP A 135 25.87 8.29 11.19
N LEU A 136 26.04 7.89 9.93
CA LEU A 136 27.34 7.49 9.37
C LEU A 136 28.40 8.61 9.40
N LYS A 137 27.99 9.87 9.28
CA LYS A 137 28.91 11.02 9.36
C LYS A 137 29.35 11.31 10.79
N ILE A 138 28.48 11.08 11.77
CA ILE A 138 28.80 11.28 13.19
C ILE A 138 29.81 10.22 13.63
N GLU A 139 29.58 8.95 13.27
CA GLU A 139 30.52 7.85 13.57
C GLU A 139 31.94 8.15 13.03
N LYS A 140 32.05 8.63 11.79
CA LYS A 140 33.33 9.04 11.20
C LYS A 140 34.00 10.26 11.81
N LEU A 141 33.29 11.06 12.61
CA LEU A 141 33.86 12.22 13.32
C LEU A 141 34.33 11.85 14.72
N GLU A 142 33.87 10.72 15.26
CA GLU A 142 34.28 10.18 16.56
C GLU A 142 35.53 9.28 16.45
N ASP A 143 35.79 8.73 15.27
CA ASP A 143 37.01 8.00 14.88
C ASP A 143 38.18 8.94 14.48
#